data_AF-A0A512IIJ0-F1
#
_entry.id   AF-A0A512IIJ0-F1
#
_cell.length_a   1.000
_cell.length_b   1.000
_cell.length_c   1.000
_cell.angle_alpha   90.00
_cell.angle_beta   90.00
_cell.angle_gamma   90.00
#
_symmetry.space_group_name_H-M   'P 1'
#
loop_
_entity.id
_entity.type
_entity.pdbx_description
1 polymer ?
#
loop_
_entity_poly.entity_id
_entity_poly.type
_entity_poly.pdbx_seq_one_letter_code
_entity_poly.pdbx_strand_id
1 'polypeptide(L)'
;MSVNQLPHDQSAVLTTANVLDGQVLTGSEMDLGGLSRVVTTVIDDDAVLYGEFTVEEELLQVHDPGQVQHHPAALCGIVEDWDGPHDGAVTLSAYVYVHTHEHGALGLSLPAALRVLNDIRRQCVIYLRKGTAQQ
;
A
#
# COMPACT_ATOMS: atom_id res chain seq x y z
N MET A 1 -0.14 -24.23 -14.72
CA MET A 1 1.02 -23.73 -13.96
C MET A 1 1.69 -22.66 -14.80
N SER A 2 1.55 -21.40 -14.44
CA SER A 2 2.44 -20.34 -14.91
C SER A 2 2.95 -19.61 -13.68
N VAL A 3 4.27 -19.66 -13.52
CA VAL A 3 5.02 -19.13 -12.39
C VAL A 3 4.85 -17.61 -12.39
N ASN A 4 4.55 -17.05 -11.21
CA ASN A 4 4.64 -15.62 -10.92
C ASN A 4 5.96 -15.07 -11.47
N GLN A 5 5.95 -14.50 -12.68
CA GLN A 5 7.04 -13.64 -13.10
C GLN A 5 6.79 -12.30 -12.43
N LEU A 6 7.29 -12.21 -11.20
CA LEU A 6 7.79 -10.96 -10.63
C LEU A 6 8.59 -10.23 -11.72
N PRO A 7 8.65 -8.89 -11.72
CA PRO A 7 9.61 -8.18 -12.55
C PRO A 7 10.99 -8.85 -12.35
N HIS A 8 11.55 -9.42 -13.42
CA HIS A 8 12.86 -10.10 -13.39
C HIS A 8 13.95 -9.18 -12.82
N ASP A 9 13.72 -7.87 -12.92
CA ASP A 9 14.48 -6.82 -12.29
C ASP A 9 13.59 -6.02 -11.32
N GLN A 10 13.79 -6.23 -10.02
CA GLN A 10 13.06 -5.48 -8.97
C GLN A 10 13.40 -3.99 -8.97
N SER A 11 14.51 -3.58 -9.60
CA SER A 11 14.88 -2.18 -9.73
C SER A 11 14.22 -1.48 -10.93
N ALA A 12 13.55 -2.23 -11.81
CA ALA A 12 12.80 -1.66 -12.91
C ALA A 12 11.68 -0.75 -12.40
N VAL A 13 11.48 0.37 -13.10
CA VAL A 13 10.36 1.26 -12.88
C VAL A 13 9.06 0.53 -13.22
N LEU A 14 8.10 0.54 -12.30
CA LEU A 14 6.80 -0.07 -12.50
C LEU A 14 5.91 0.80 -13.39
N THR A 15 5.29 0.18 -14.38
CA THR A 15 4.38 0.81 -15.33
C THR A 15 3.29 -0.19 -15.73
N THR A 16 2.23 0.28 -16.38
CA THR A 16 1.18 -0.59 -16.94
C THR A 16 1.69 -1.57 -18.00
N ALA A 17 2.91 -1.37 -18.53
CA ALA A 17 3.53 -2.29 -19.48
C ALA A 17 4.24 -3.49 -18.81
N ASN A 18 4.52 -3.43 -17.50
CA ASN A 18 5.28 -4.47 -16.79
C ASN A 18 4.64 -4.94 -15.47
N VAL A 19 3.43 -4.46 -15.17
CA VAL A 19 2.57 -4.98 -14.10
C VAL A 19 1.20 -5.34 -14.65
N LEU A 20 0.51 -6.25 -13.96
CA LEU A 20 -0.85 -6.67 -14.31
C LEU A 20 -1.80 -6.36 -13.15
N ASP A 21 -3.08 -6.14 -13.48
CA ASP A 21 -4.12 -6.01 -12.47
C ASP A 21 -4.24 -7.28 -11.60
N GLY A 22 -4.38 -7.10 -10.29
CA GLY A 22 -4.41 -8.17 -9.29
C GLY A 22 -3.06 -8.87 -9.06
N GLN A 23 -1.97 -8.43 -9.71
CA GLN A 23 -0.67 -9.07 -9.58
C GLN A 23 -0.10 -8.86 -8.18
N VAL A 24 0.29 -9.95 -7.52
CA VAL A 24 1.08 -9.91 -6.28
C VAL A 24 2.55 -9.77 -6.67
N LEU A 25 3.14 -8.61 -6.38
CA LEU A 25 4.53 -8.27 -6.74
C LEU A 25 5.57 -8.68 -5.70
N THR A 26 5.14 -9.36 -4.64
CA THR A 26 6.02 -9.73 -3.52
C THR A 26 6.17 -11.24 -3.47
N GLY A 27 7.40 -11.71 -3.66
CA GLY A 27 7.75 -13.12 -3.41
C GLY A 27 7.80 -13.44 -1.91
N SER A 28 7.81 -14.73 -1.56
CA SER A 28 7.81 -15.21 -0.17
C SER A 28 9.04 -14.81 0.66
N GLU A 29 10.14 -14.38 0.01
CA GLU A 29 11.39 -13.99 0.66
C GLU A 29 11.58 -12.47 0.78
N MET A 30 10.64 -11.68 0.26
CA MET A 30 10.75 -10.22 0.29
C MET A 30 10.30 -9.67 1.64
N ASP A 31 11.13 -8.82 2.27
CA ASP A 31 10.75 -8.13 3.49
C ASP A 31 9.68 -7.07 3.19
N LEU A 32 8.47 -7.33 3.67
CA LEU A 32 7.33 -6.43 3.54
C LEU A 32 7.23 -5.45 4.72
N GLY A 33 8.13 -5.56 5.70
CA GLY A 33 8.11 -4.78 6.93
C GLY A 33 6.88 -5.12 7.77
N GLY A 34 5.89 -4.23 7.74
CA GLY A 34 4.62 -4.43 8.44
C GLY A 34 3.42 -4.66 7.53
N LEU A 35 3.64 -4.85 6.22
CA LEU A 35 2.59 -5.16 5.26
C LEU A 35 2.40 -6.68 5.19
N SER A 36 1.16 -7.14 5.07
CA SER A 36 0.80 -8.56 4.90
C SER A 36 0.89 -8.99 3.43
N ARG A 37 0.57 -8.07 2.51
CA ARG A 37 0.50 -8.33 1.07
C ARG A 37 0.69 -7.04 0.29
N VAL A 38 1.25 -7.15 -0.92
CA VAL A 38 1.25 -6.05 -1.89
C VAL A 38 0.66 -6.50 -3.22
N VAL A 39 -0.38 -5.81 -3.65
CA VAL A 39 -1.16 -6.11 -4.85
C VAL A 39 -1.13 -4.91 -5.77
N THR A 40 -1.08 -5.19 -7.07
CA THR A 40 -1.15 -4.16 -8.10
C THR A 40 -2.58 -4.02 -8.58
N THR A 41 -3.01 -2.79 -8.80
CA THR A 41 -4.24 -2.48 -9.54
C THR A 41 -3.88 -1.61 -10.72
N VAL A 42 -4.39 -1.99 -11.89
CA VAL A 42 -4.21 -1.23 -13.13
C VAL A 42 -5.56 -0.67 -13.55
N ILE A 43 -5.66 0.65 -13.63
CA ILE A 43 -6.89 1.37 -13.98
C ILE A 43 -6.53 2.27 -15.16
N ASP A 44 -7.11 1.99 -16.33
CA ASP A 44 -6.75 2.65 -17.58
C ASP A 44 -5.22 2.62 -17.82
N ASP A 45 -4.56 3.78 -17.80
CA ASP A 45 -3.12 3.93 -17.97
C ASP A 45 -2.35 4.12 -16.64
N ASP A 46 -3.02 3.96 -15.50
CA ASP A 46 -2.44 4.13 -14.18
C ASP A 46 -2.14 2.78 -13.52
N ALA A 47 -1.01 2.71 -12.84
CA ALA A 47 -0.65 1.56 -12.01
C ALA A 47 -0.51 2.02 -10.56
N VAL A 48 -1.24 1.34 -9.67
CA VAL A 48 -1.30 1.61 -8.23
C VAL A 48 -0.87 0.35 -7.49
N LEU A 49 -0.04 0.50 -6.47
CA LEU A 49 0.26 -0.57 -5.53
C LEU A 49 -0.50 -0.35 -4.23
N TYR A 50 -1.17 -1.40 -3.79
CA TYR A 50 -1.83 -1.49 -2.49
C TYR A 50 -1.02 -2.40 -1.58
N GLY A 51 -0.60 -1.88 -0.43
CA GLY A 51 0.01 -2.63 0.65
C GLY A 51 -0.97 -2.81 1.80
N GLU A 52 -1.43 -4.04 1.99
CA GLU A 52 -2.36 -4.41 3.06
C GLU A 52 -1.63 -4.49 4.41
N PHE A 53 -2.29 -4.07 5.48
CA PHE A 53 -1.85 -4.26 6.86
C PHE A 53 -3.05 -4.28 7.80
N THR A 54 -2.90 -4.87 8.97
CA THR A 54 -3.99 -4.98 9.94
C THR A 54 -3.77 -4.03 11.12
N VAL A 55 -4.85 -3.44 11.62
CA VAL A 55 -4.90 -2.65 12.87
C VAL A 55 -6.00 -3.19 13.78
N GLU A 56 -5.91 -2.90 15.07
CA GLU A 56 -6.98 -3.19 16.03
C GLU A 56 -8.20 -2.28 15.73
N GLU A 57 -9.41 -2.85 15.72
CA GLU A 57 -10.65 -2.12 15.39
C GLU A 57 -10.89 -0.92 16.31
N GLU A 58 -10.50 -1.04 17.58
CA GLU A 58 -10.62 0.03 18.58
C GLU A 58 -9.87 1.31 18.18
N LEU A 59 -8.78 1.17 17.41
CA LEU A 59 -7.99 2.31 16.95
C LEU A 59 -8.72 3.18 15.92
N LEU A 60 -9.68 2.61 15.19
CA LEU A 60 -10.46 3.31 14.17
C LEU A 60 -11.63 4.10 14.74
N GLN A 61 -12.01 3.85 16.00
CA GLN A 61 -13.13 4.57 16.64
C GLN A 61 -12.81 6.04 16.97
N VAL A 62 -11.52 6.40 16.98
CA VAL A 62 -11.06 7.72 17.42
C VAL A 62 -10.61 8.60 16.25
N HIS A 63 -9.98 8.00 15.25
CA HIS A 63 -9.31 8.71 14.17
C HIS A 63 -9.58 8.03 12.83
N ASP A 64 -9.93 8.85 11.84
CA ASP A 64 -10.14 8.42 10.46
C ASP A 64 -8.76 8.22 9.78
N PRO A 65 -8.39 7.00 9.35
CA PRO A 65 -7.10 6.74 8.72
C PRO A 65 -6.91 7.48 7.38
N GLY A 66 -7.99 7.95 6.75
CA GLY A 66 -7.93 8.81 5.57
C GLY A 66 -7.31 10.20 5.84
N GLN A 67 -7.17 10.61 7.10
CA GLN A 67 -6.55 11.88 7.49
C GLN A 67 -5.02 11.82 7.60
N VAL A 68 -4.42 10.65 7.39
CA VAL A 68 -2.96 10.48 7.41
C VAL A 68 -2.35 11.30 6.28
N GLN A 69 -1.38 12.15 6.63
CA GLN A 69 -0.74 13.06 5.68
C GLN A 69 -0.10 12.29 4.52
N HIS A 70 -0.34 12.79 3.31
CA HIS A 70 0.24 12.24 2.08
C HIS A 70 1.76 12.38 2.07
N HIS A 71 2.45 11.34 1.59
CA HIS A 71 3.90 11.37 1.39
C HIS A 71 4.24 12.38 0.28
N PRO A 72 5.15 13.35 0.50
CA PRO A 72 5.38 14.45 -0.45
C PRO A 72 5.97 14.00 -1.79
N ALA A 73 6.56 12.80 -1.85
CA ALA A 73 7.21 12.26 -3.04
C ALA A 73 6.34 11.33 -3.89
N ALA A 74 5.10 11.04 -3.50
CA ALA A 74 4.22 10.15 -4.26
C ALA A 74 2.74 10.45 -4.01
N LEU A 75 1.90 10.25 -5.03
CA LEU A 75 0.45 10.22 -4.84
C LEU A 75 0.10 8.93 -4.12
N CYS A 76 -0.39 9.05 -2.88
CA CYS A 76 -0.50 7.92 -1.97
C CYS A 76 -1.52 8.21 -0.86
N GLY A 77 -1.90 7.21 -0.08
CA GLY A 77 -2.84 7.39 1.04
C GLY A 77 -3.21 6.08 1.72
N ILE A 78 -4.26 6.10 2.54
CA ILE A 78 -4.87 4.92 3.15
C ILE A 78 -6.30 4.80 2.63
N VAL A 79 -6.70 3.58 2.31
CA VAL A 79 -8.10 3.19 2.07
C VAL A 79 -8.44 2.10 3.09
N GLU A 80 -9.62 2.21 3.69
CA GLU A 80 -10.19 1.15 4.51
C GLU A 80 -10.71 0.05 3.57
N ASP A 81 -10.18 -1.16 3.70
CA ASP A 81 -10.68 -2.33 3.00
C ASP A 81 -11.46 -3.16 4.03
N TRP A 82 -12.75 -2.89 4.14
CA TRP A 82 -13.60 -3.40 5.21
C TRP A 82 -14.00 -4.86 4.93
N ASP A 83 -13.02 -5.77 4.90
CA ASP A 83 -13.31 -7.18 5.13
C ASP A 83 -13.58 -7.33 6.64
N GLY A 84 -14.83 -7.65 6.96
CA GLY A 84 -15.41 -7.53 8.31
C GLY A 84 -14.67 -8.31 9.41
N PRO A 85 -14.95 -7.99 10.69
CA PRO A 85 -14.17 -8.46 11.82
C PRO A 85 -14.41 -9.96 12.01
N HIS A 86 -13.38 -10.76 11.75
CA HIS A 86 -13.35 -12.12 12.27
C HIS A 86 -12.70 -12.18 13.67
N ASP A 87 -11.87 -11.20 14.05
CA ASP A 87 -11.09 -11.24 15.31
C ASP A 87 -10.79 -9.86 15.96
N GLY A 88 -11.64 -8.84 15.76
CA GLY A 88 -11.42 -7.49 16.35
C GLY A 88 -10.28 -6.70 15.71
N ALA A 89 -9.89 -7.10 14.50
CA ALA A 89 -8.87 -6.48 13.70
C ALA A 89 -9.45 -6.08 12.33
N VAL A 90 -9.00 -4.96 11.79
CA VAL A 90 -9.46 -4.41 10.50
C VAL A 90 -8.26 -4.32 9.56
N THR A 91 -8.48 -4.72 8.31
CA THR A 91 -7.48 -4.57 7.25
C THR A 91 -7.58 -3.17 6.66
N LEU A 92 -6.44 -2.50 6.59
CA LEU A 92 -6.26 -1.24 5.90
C LEU A 92 -5.30 -1.45 4.73
N SER A 93 -5.49 -0.66 3.69
CA SER A 93 -4.65 -0.66 2.50
C SER A 93 -3.98 0.69 2.34
N ALA A 94 -2.65 0.73 2.51
CA ALA A 94 -1.88 1.86 2.02
C ALA A 94 -1.80 1.76 0.50
N TYR A 95 -1.94 2.88 -0.22
CA TYR A 95 -1.77 2.88 -1.67
C TYR A 95 -0.71 3.87 -2.13
N VAL A 96 -0.07 3.58 -3.25
CA VAL A 96 0.85 4.49 -3.94
C VAL A 96 0.72 4.32 -5.45
N TYR A 97 0.55 5.44 -6.15
CA TYR A 97 0.65 5.46 -7.61
C TYR A 97 2.12 5.26 -8.01
N VAL A 98 2.40 4.22 -8.79
CA VAL A 98 3.74 3.97 -9.32
C VAL A 98 3.88 4.48 -10.76
N HIS A 99 2.75 4.61 -11.45
CA HIS A 99 2.63 5.23 -12.76
C HIS A 99 1.29 5.98 -12.85
N THR A 100 1.31 7.21 -13.35
CA THR A 100 0.09 7.99 -13.63
C THR A 100 0.24 8.79 -14.93
N HIS A 101 -0.85 8.87 -15.70
CA HIS A 101 -0.92 9.69 -16.91
C HIS A 101 -1.08 11.19 -16.61
N GLU A 102 -1.71 11.57 -15.48
CA GLU A 102 -2.04 12.98 -15.17
C GLU A 102 -0.84 13.80 -14.67
N HIS A 103 0.09 13.16 -13.96
CA HIS A 103 1.21 13.85 -13.30
C HIS A 103 2.58 13.41 -13.86
N GLY A 104 2.58 12.67 -14.98
CA GLY A 104 3.75 12.00 -15.52
C GLY A 104 4.14 10.76 -14.71
N ALA A 105 5.02 9.91 -15.26
CA ALA A 105 5.49 8.73 -14.56
C ALA A 105 6.23 9.14 -13.26
N LEU A 106 5.65 8.81 -12.10
CA LEU A 106 6.30 8.95 -10.79
C LEU A 106 7.59 8.10 -10.69
N GLY A 107 7.74 7.12 -11.58
CA GLY A 107 9.01 6.44 -11.83
C GLY A 107 9.44 5.52 -10.70
N LEU A 108 8.49 4.93 -9.96
CA LEU A 108 8.80 4.12 -8.79
C LEU A 108 9.13 2.68 -9.17
N SER A 109 10.27 2.20 -8.69
CA SER A 109 10.57 0.77 -8.63
C SER A 109 9.83 0.11 -7.47
N LEU A 110 9.73 -1.22 -7.48
CA LEU A 110 9.08 -1.98 -6.41
C LEU A 110 9.68 -1.67 -5.02
N PRO A 111 11.02 -1.66 -4.81
CA PRO A 111 11.61 -1.26 -3.52
C PRO A 111 11.30 0.18 -3.11
N ALA A 112 11.20 1.10 -4.08
CA ALA A 112 10.84 2.49 -3.77
C ALA A 112 9.38 2.59 -3.31
N ALA A 113 8.46 1.92 -4.01
CA ALA A 113 7.06 1.88 -3.65
C ALA A 113 6.84 1.18 -2.28
N LEU A 114 7.55 0.09 -2.00
CA LEU A 114 7.49 -0.59 -0.70
C LEU A 114 7.91 0.30 0.47
N ARG A 115 8.92 1.16 0.27
CA ARG A 115 9.32 2.15 1.27
C ARG A 115 8.20 3.15 1.54
N VAL A 116 7.61 3.71 0.48
CA VAL A 116 6.50 4.66 0.60
C VAL A 116 5.30 4.02 1.31
N LEU A 117 4.90 2.80 0.91
CA LEU A 117 3.81 2.06 1.55
C LEU A 117 4.07 1.83 3.04
N ASN A 118 5.30 1.42 3.41
CA ASN A 118 5.66 1.21 4.81
C ASN A 118 5.73 2.51 5.63
N ASP A 119 6.12 3.62 5.02
CA ASP A 119 6.15 4.93 5.68
C ASP A 119 4.74 5.43 5.97
N ILE A 120 3.83 5.33 5.01
CA ILE A 120 2.42 5.71 5.20
C ILE A 120 1.75 4.80 6.24
N ARG A 121 1.96 3.48 6.14
CA ARG A 121 1.50 2.51 7.15
C ARG A 121 1.97 2.91 8.55
N ARG A 122 3.25 3.24 8.71
CA ARG A 122 3.82 3.64 10.01
C ARG A 122 3.17 4.93 10.52
N GLN A 123 3.01 5.92 9.66
CA GLN A 123 2.36 7.18 10.01
C GLN A 123 0.90 6.95 10.42
N CYS A 124 0.17 6.09 9.71
CA CYS A 124 -1.19 5.68 10.04
C CYS A 124 -1.27 5.07 11.43
N VAL A 125 -0.48 4.03 11.70
CA VAL A 125 -0.48 3.37 13.02
C VAL A 125 -0.11 4.34 14.15
N ILE A 126 0.85 5.25 13.93
CA ILE A 126 1.19 6.29 14.92
C ILE A 126 0.04 7.27 15.13
N TYR A 127 -0.62 7.70 14.06
CA TYR A 127 -1.74 8.63 14.10
C TYR A 127 -2.92 8.02 14.86
N LEU A 128 -3.34 6.81 14.51
CA LEU A 128 -4.45 6.12 15.18
C LEU A 128 -4.19 5.93 16.68
N ARG A 129 -2.97 5.54 17.06
CA ARG A 129 -2.57 5.37 18.47
C ARG A 129 -2.47 6.66 19.28
N LYS A 130 -2.27 7.82 18.64
CA LYS A 130 -2.28 9.11 19.37
C LYS A 130 -3.66 9.44 19.92
N GLY A 131 -4.72 9.00 19.26
CA GLY A 131 -6.09 9.21 19.70
C GLY A 131 -6.45 8.41 20.95
N THR A 132 -5.93 7.20 21.07
CA THR A 132 -6.22 6.32 22.22
C THR A 132 -5.44 6.67 23.49
N ALA A 133 -4.29 7.35 23.36
CA ALA A 133 -3.50 7.79 24.52
C ALA A 133 -4.12 8.99 25.28
N GLN A 134 -5.20 9.58 24.76
CA GLN A 134 -5.88 10.74 25.35
C GLN A 134 -7.23 10.41 26.00
N GLN A 135 -7.63 9.14 26.03
CA GLN A 135 -8.82 8.63 26.74
C GLN A 135 -8.45 8.03 28.09
#